data_AF-A0A8C8TKI8-F1
#
_entry.id   AF-A0A8C8TKI8-F1
#
_cell.length_a   1.000
_cell.length_b   1.000
_cell.length_c   1.000
_cell.angle_alpha   90.00
_cell.angle_beta   90.00
_cell.angle_gamma   90.00
#
_symmetry.space_group_name_H-M   'P 1'
#
loop_
_entity.id
_entity.type
_entity.pdbx_description
1 polymer ?
#
loop_
_entity_poly.entity_id
_entity_poly.type
_entity_poly.pdbx_seq_one_letter_code
_entity_poly.pdbx_strand_id
1 'polypeptide(L)'
;MEEEFDDLTQSSETASASSRFPSPNYEDLLKLIEHLSLECKDSGSLLKIRDTVHSYKMLIQLKNSHCKALMAKLGTMENEVSGLQKKLSEAEHEKIKQEQELCNLRFALKQEVEKRKSADWVYEKIKGQLREKEEQCNKEVKMKQKLEIRVRELDVELKTVRNNLNEAIEERNGTERQLLQEQNARILQDEILANHLHKQKELKMAQEKISSQLQEALDQHIEPAQCIKKMHDCIQKLGLENCKLKATARKQAEKIEQLKENLLREILNDDLTAKLETASSKCQHLHKENQLLQQELLSMKTIQKKCEKLKKHKKKLEQEIVNLKSHMEKNMIECGQIEQYKWEIEEKTKQELVQKLKQVNLFLQTQAAYEDKLEKLRHKQNASVRTQMKLRIRDLESEFSKMKSQVDCNQIEMENYKHLYLEEVKIRKSLSNKLSKTDEKLAEVKTKLLLERKQNRASQHSTIDTRSVLESTCPRDLSNRLFIPRTFSGENVMVPTSNLWHSIETTENCKTKHSDHFCISPLPC
;
A
#
# COMPACT_ATOMS: atom_id res chain seq x y z
N MET A 1 27.91 -42.91 -17.84
CA MET A 1 27.17 -41.90 -18.60
C MET A 1 28.04 -40.66 -18.63
N GLU A 2 29.17 -40.65 -19.34
CA GLU A 2 29.43 -41.25 -20.68
C GLU A 2 28.43 -40.72 -21.70
N GLU A 3 28.92 -39.98 -22.68
CA GLU A 3 29.00 -40.47 -24.06
C GLU A 3 30.29 -39.91 -24.69
N GLU A 4 30.99 -40.73 -25.45
CA GLU A 4 32.19 -40.35 -26.19
C GLU A 4 31.81 -39.72 -27.54
N PHE A 5 32.66 -38.86 -28.08
CA PHE A 5 32.58 -38.42 -29.47
C PHE A 5 33.94 -38.52 -30.16
N ASP A 6 34.28 -39.77 -30.48
CA ASP A 6 34.85 -40.15 -31.78
C ASP A 6 34.12 -39.44 -32.94
N ASP A 7 34.68 -39.20 -34.13
CA ASP A 7 36.04 -39.36 -34.68
C ASP A 7 36.06 -38.57 -36.03
N LEU A 8 37.04 -38.80 -36.91
CA LEU A 8 37.01 -38.56 -38.36
C LEU A 8 37.25 -37.11 -38.84
N THR A 9 38.47 -36.62 -38.60
CA THR A 9 39.14 -35.69 -39.53
C THR A 9 40.42 -36.28 -40.15
N GLN A 10 40.41 -37.58 -40.47
CA GLN A 10 41.37 -38.13 -41.44
C GLN A 10 41.01 -37.70 -42.86
N SER A 11 41.50 -36.53 -43.28
CA SER A 11 41.51 -36.14 -44.70
C SER A 11 42.54 -36.98 -45.45
N SER A 12 42.10 -38.07 -46.08
CA SER A 12 42.96 -38.91 -46.92
C SER A 12 43.39 -38.18 -48.19
N GLU A 13 44.57 -37.54 -48.16
CA GLU A 13 45.28 -37.13 -49.37
C GLU A 13 45.71 -38.36 -50.18
N THR A 14 44.75 -38.94 -50.91
CA THR A 14 45.03 -39.89 -51.99
C THR A 14 45.61 -39.12 -53.16
N ALA A 15 46.89 -38.75 -53.03
CA ALA A 15 47.69 -38.17 -54.09
C ALA A 15 47.62 -39.08 -55.32
N SER A 16 46.79 -38.70 -56.28
CA SER A 16 46.55 -39.48 -57.49
C SER A 16 47.83 -39.49 -58.31
N ALA A 17 48.61 -40.57 -58.14
CA ALA A 17 49.86 -40.81 -58.82
C ALA A 17 49.59 -41.13 -60.29
N SER A 18 49.16 -40.11 -61.04
CA SER A 18 48.97 -40.12 -62.48
C SER A 18 50.31 -40.46 -63.13
N SER A 19 50.49 -41.74 -63.42
CA SER A 19 51.64 -42.28 -64.13
C SER A 19 51.71 -41.67 -65.53
N ARG A 20 52.47 -40.58 -65.65
CA ARG A 20 52.86 -40.00 -66.93
C ARG A 20 53.79 -40.97 -67.64
N PHE A 21 53.22 -42.00 -68.25
CA PHE A 21 53.89 -42.78 -69.29
C PHE A 21 54.47 -41.79 -70.31
N PRO A 22 55.79 -41.83 -70.60
CA PRO A 22 56.37 -40.98 -71.62
C PRO A 22 55.69 -41.26 -72.96
N SER A 23 55.03 -40.25 -73.53
CA SER A 23 54.54 -40.35 -74.90
C SER A 23 55.73 -40.60 -75.82
N PRO A 24 55.74 -41.64 -76.67
CA PRO A 24 56.85 -41.91 -77.58
C PRO A 24 57.19 -40.66 -78.40
N ASN A 25 58.48 -40.31 -78.48
CA ASN A 25 58.87 -39.10 -79.20
C ASN A 25 58.55 -39.26 -80.68
N TYR A 26 57.53 -38.52 -81.13
CA TYR A 26 56.98 -38.64 -82.48
C TYR A 26 58.04 -38.29 -83.54
N GLU A 27 59.00 -37.44 -83.19
CA GLU A 27 60.09 -37.04 -84.06
C GLU A 27 61.13 -38.14 -84.28
N ASP A 28 61.32 -39.04 -83.31
CA ASP A 28 62.23 -40.19 -83.45
C ASP A 28 61.56 -41.34 -84.22
N LEU A 29 60.24 -41.48 -84.08
CA LEU A 29 59.44 -42.39 -84.92
C LEU A 29 59.46 -41.96 -86.40
N LEU A 30 59.40 -40.65 -86.67
CA LEU A 30 59.50 -40.10 -88.04
C LEU A 30 60.87 -40.38 -88.68
N LYS A 31 61.98 -40.16 -87.95
CA LYS A 31 63.33 -40.48 -88.43
C LYS A 31 63.50 -41.96 -88.77
N LEU A 32 62.90 -42.86 -87.98
CA LEU A 32 62.95 -44.30 -88.24
C LEU A 32 62.21 -44.67 -89.54
N ILE A 33 61.06 -44.05 -89.81
CA ILE A 33 60.29 -44.23 -91.05
C ILE A 33 61.04 -43.64 -92.25
N GLU A 34 61.73 -42.51 -92.07
CA GLU A 34 62.58 -41.90 -93.09
C GLU A 34 63.79 -42.77 -93.43
N HIS A 35 64.41 -43.43 -92.44
CA HIS A 35 65.47 -44.42 -92.66
C HIS A 35 64.95 -45.64 -93.45
N LEU A 36 63.81 -46.21 -93.02
CA LEU A 36 63.16 -47.33 -93.72
C LEU A 36 62.68 -46.95 -95.15
N SER A 37 62.45 -45.66 -95.41
CA SER A 37 62.12 -45.14 -96.75
C SER A 37 63.30 -45.22 -97.74
N LEU A 38 64.53 -45.39 -97.26
CA LEU A 38 65.73 -45.57 -98.09
C LEU A 38 66.03 -47.06 -98.38
N GLU A 39 65.56 -47.98 -97.53
CA GLU A 39 65.83 -49.42 -97.65
C GLU A 39 64.69 -50.21 -98.32
N CYS A 40 63.42 -49.80 -98.14
CA CYS A 40 62.27 -50.52 -98.66
C CYS A 40 62.03 -50.30 -100.18
N LYS A 41 62.08 -51.38 -100.95
CA LYS A 41 61.78 -51.37 -102.40
C LYS A 41 60.28 -51.45 -102.75
N ASP A 42 59.41 -51.79 -101.79
CA ASP A 42 57.94 -51.72 -101.95
C ASP A 42 57.40 -50.38 -101.42
N SER A 43 57.18 -49.45 -102.35
CA SER A 43 56.60 -48.14 -102.07
C SER A 43 55.13 -48.21 -101.61
N GLY A 44 54.40 -49.27 -101.97
CA GLY A 44 52.99 -49.45 -101.61
C GLY A 44 52.79 -49.80 -100.14
N SER A 45 53.68 -50.60 -99.56
CA SER A 45 53.68 -50.89 -98.12
C SER A 45 54.25 -49.73 -97.29
N LEU A 46 55.29 -49.06 -97.79
CA LEU A 46 55.85 -47.86 -97.14
C LEU A 46 54.81 -46.72 -97.01
N LEU A 47 54.02 -46.48 -98.06
CA LEU A 47 52.96 -45.47 -98.05
C LEU A 47 51.90 -45.78 -96.99
N LYS A 48 51.44 -47.05 -96.90
CA LYS A 48 50.49 -47.49 -95.85
C LYS A 48 51.04 -47.28 -94.43
N ILE A 49 52.34 -47.49 -94.21
CA ILE A 49 52.99 -47.20 -92.92
C ILE A 49 52.96 -45.69 -92.64
N ARG A 50 53.29 -44.85 -93.63
CA ARG A 50 53.24 -43.38 -93.49
C ARG A 50 51.82 -42.89 -93.19
N ASP A 51 50.82 -43.39 -93.90
CA ASP A 51 49.41 -42.97 -93.77
C ASP A 51 48.79 -43.43 -92.44
N THR A 52 49.08 -44.66 -92.00
CA THR A 52 48.64 -45.15 -90.68
C THR A 52 49.31 -44.37 -89.55
N VAL A 53 50.62 -44.11 -89.64
CA VAL A 53 51.34 -43.28 -88.66
C VAL A 53 50.79 -41.85 -88.61
N HIS A 54 50.53 -41.22 -89.76
CA HIS A 54 49.89 -39.91 -89.82
C HIS A 54 48.47 -39.92 -89.21
N SER A 55 47.69 -40.97 -89.48
CA SER A 55 46.37 -41.17 -88.87
C SER A 55 46.46 -41.30 -87.34
N TYR A 56 47.47 -41.99 -86.81
CA TYR A 56 47.77 -41.99 -85.37
C TYR A 56 48.19 -40.61 -84.86
N LYS A 57 48.90 -39.78 -85.63
CA LYS A 57 49.21 -38.37 -85.26
C LYS A 57 47.94 -37.58 -85.01
N MET A 58 47.00 -37.68 -85.96
CA MET A 58 45.73 -36.96 -85.92
C MET A 58 44.84 -37.48 -84.78
N LEU A 59 44.80 -38.79 -84.55
CA LEU A 59 44.09 -39.40 -83.41
C LEU A 59 44.68 -38.96 -82.06
N ILE A 60 46.01 -38.87 -81.93
CA ILE A 60 46.68 -38.39 -80.71
C ILE A 60 46.41 -36.90 -80.50
N GLN A 61 46.49 -36.07 -81.54
CA GLN A 61 46.18 -34.64 -81.43
C GLN A 61 44.70 -34.39 -81.09
N LEU A 62 43.77 -35.13 -81.69
CA LEU A 62 42.35 -35.08 -81.37
C LEU A 62 42.10 -35.50 -79.91
N LYS A 63 42.66 -36.64 -79.48
CA LYS A 63 42.60 -37.09 -78.07
C LYS A 63 43.18 -36.04 -77.12
N ASN A 64 44.34 -35.48 -77.41
CA ASN A 64 44.95 -34.42 -76.58
C ASN A 64 44.09 -33.16 -76.51
N SER A 65 43.41 -32.76 -77.60
CA SER A 65 42.46 -31.63 -77.59
C SER A 65 41.23 -31.93 -76.73
N HIS A 66 40.70 -33.15 -76.82
CA HIS A 66 39.56 -33.60 -76.02
C HIS A 66 39.92 -33.74 -74.54
N CYS A 67 41.09 -34.30 -74.20
CA CYS A 67 41.60 -34.35 -72.83
C CYS A 67 41.82 -32.95 -72.24
N LYS A 68 42.31 -31.97 -73.01
CA LYS A 68 42.38 -30.57 -72.55
C LYS A 68 41.01 -29.98 -72.25
N ALA A 69 40.01 -30.22 -73.11
CA ALA A 69 38.63 -29.77 -72.88
C ALA A 69 37.99 -30.46 -71.67
N LEU A 70 38.22 -31.76 -71.48
CA LEU A 70 37.78 -32.50 -70.29
C LEU A 70 38.44 -31.98 -69.02
N MET A 71 39.77 -31.77 -69.00
CA MET A 71 40.48 -31.21 -67.84
C MET A 71 39.97 -29.80 -67.48
N ALA A 72 39.70 -28.95 -68.47
CA ALA A 72 39.10 -27.64 -68.23
C ALA A 72 37.70 -27.74 -67.61
N LYS A 73 36.87 -28.68 -68.11
CA LYS A 73 35.54 -28.94 -67.53
C LYS A 73 35.61 -29.54 -66.11
N LEU A 74 36.58 -30.43 -65.87
CA LEU A 74 36.84 -31.01 -64.55
C LEU A 74 37.19 -29.89 -63.56
N GLY A 75 38.12 -29.01 -63.92
CA GLY A 75 38.48 -27.82 -63.14
C GLY A 75 37.30 -26.86 -62.88
N THR A 76 36.39 -26.65 -63.84
CA THR A 76 35.17 -25.87 -63.55
C THR A 76 34.27 -26.56 -62.54
N MET A 77 34.09 -27.88 -62.63
CA MET A 77 33.27 -28.65 -61.68
C MET A 77 33.92 -28.73 -60.29
N GLU A 78 35.26 -28.82 -60.19
CA GLU A 78 35.99 -28.76 -58.91
C GLU A 78 35.78 -27.41 -58.21
N ASN A 79 35.82 -26.30 -58.96
CA ASN A 79 35.53 -24.97 -58.42
C ASN A 79 34.06 -24.83 -57.97
N GLU A 80 33.11 -25.38 -58.73
CA GLU A 80 31.68 -25.42 -58.34
C GLU A 80 31.46 -26.25 -57.07
N VAL A 81 32.07 -27.44 -56.96
CA VAL A 81 32.01 -28.30 -55.76
C VAL A 81 32.63 -27.60 -54.56
N SER A 82 33.81 -26.98 -54.69
CA SER A 82 34.45 -26.21 -53.62
C SER A 82 33.58 -25.02 -53.17
N GLY A 83 32.96 -24.31 -54.11
CA GLY A 83 32.03 -23.22 -53.84
C GLY A 83 30.74 -23.67 -53.13
N LEU A 84 30.26 -24.89 -53.40
CA LEU A 84 29.13 -25.49 -52.69
C LEU A 84 29.52 -26.00 -51.29
N GLN A 85 30.68 -26.64 -51.14
CA GLN A 85 31.21 -27.08 -49.85
C GLN A 85 31.39 -25.90 -48.87
N LYS A 86 31.92 -24.76 -49.35
CA LYS A 86 32.06 -23.53 -48.53
C LYS A 86 30.70 -22.98 -48.07
N LYS A 87 29.69 -22.99 -48.94
CA LYS A 87 28.33 -22.54 -48.59
C LYS A 87 27.66 -23.50 -47.59
N LEU A 88 27.95 -24.79 -47.68
CA LEU A 88 27.44 -25.79 -46.75
C LEU A 88 27.99 -25.56 -45.34
N SER A 89 29.31 -25.41 -45.19
CA SER A 89 29.92 -25.16 -43.88
C SER A 89 29.54 -23.80 -43.27
N GLU A 90 29.34 -22.76 -44.10
CA GLU A 90 28.77 -21.48 -43.67
C GLU A 90 27.34 -21.64 -43.12
N ALA A 91 26.50 -22.44 -43.79
CA ALA A 91 25.14 -22.71 -43.34
C ALA A 91 25.09 -23.60 -42.08
N GLU A 92 26.00 -24.56 -41.95
CA GLU A 92 26.13 -25.42 -40.76
C GLU A 92 26.59 -24.62 -39.53
N HIS A 93 27.58 -23.72 -39.67
CA HIS A 93 27.99 -22.84 -38.59
C HIS A 93 26.87 -21.90 -38.12
N GLU A 94 26.12 -21.30 -39.05
CA GLU A 94 25.00 -20.43 -38.69
C GLU A 94 23.82 -21.22 -38.08
N LYS A 95 23.57 -22.45 -38.53
CA LYS A 95 22.62 -23.38 -37.89
C LYS A 95 23.01 -23.68 -36.44
N ILE A 96 24.26 -24.06 -36.18
CA ILE A 96 24.76 -24.37 -34.82
C ILE A 96 24.62 -23.14 -33.92
N LYS A 97 24.93 -21.94 -34.43
CA LYS A 97 24.75 -20.68 -33.71
C LYS A 97 23.28 -20.42 -33.35
N GLN A 98 22.35 -20.63 -34.27
CA GLN A 98 20.92 -20.51 -34.01
C GLN A 98 20.41 -21.56 -33.00
N GLU A 99 20.91 -22.80 -33.06
CA GLU A 99 20.59 -23.85 -32.08
C GLU A 99 21.08 -23.49 -30.67
N GLN A 100 22.27 -22.89 -30.55
CA GLN A 100 22.79 -22.37 -29.27
C GLN A 100 21.96 -21.19 -28.74
N GLU A 101 21.55 -20.25 -29.60
CA GLU A 101 20.66 -19.15 -29.22
C GLU A 101 19.28 -19.65 -28.77
N LEU A 102 18.70 -20.64 -29.45
CA LEU A 102 17.45 -21.30 -29.03
C LEU A 102 17.58 -22.01 -27.68
N CYS A 103 18.71 -22.68 -27.40
CA CYS A 103 18.98 -23.26 -26.09
C CYS A 103 19.08 -22.21 -24.98
N ASN A 104 19.77 -21.09 -25.24
CA ASN A 104 19.87 -19.96 -24.31
C ASN A 104 18.47 -19.36 -24.01
N LEU A 105 17.64 -19.17 -25.04
CA LEU A 105 16.27 -18.66 -24.91
C LEU A 105 15.35 -19.64 -24.15
N ARG A 106 15.45 -20.95 -24.41
CA ARG A 106 14.72 -21.99 -23.66
C ARG A 106 15.07 -21.95 -22.16
N PHE A 107 16.34 -21.78 -21.81
CA PHE A 107 16.77 -21.68 -20.42
C PHE A 107 16.24 -20.40 -19.74
N ALA A 108 16.31 -19.26 -20.41
CA ALA A 108 15.75 -17.99 -19.92
C ALA A 108 14.23 -18.07 -19.72
N LEU A 109 13.50 -18.65 -20.67
CA LEU A 109 12.05 -18.88 -20.56
C LEU A 109 11.71 -19.81 -19.38
N LYS A 110 12.47 -20.90 -19.18
CA LYS A 110 12.27 -21.81 -18.05
C LYS A 110 12.46 -21.10 -16.71
N GLN A 111 13.49 -20.26 -16.57
CA GLN A 111 13.65 -19.44 -15.35
C GLN A 111 12.49 -18.47 -15.15
N GLU A 112 11.99 -17.84 -16.21
CA GLU A 112 10.88 -16.87 -16.11
C GLU A 112 9.55 -17.54 -15.73
N VAL A 113 9.30 -18.77 -16.20
CA VAL A 113 8.16 -19.58 -15.78
C VAL A 113 8.22 -19.91 -14.29
N GLU A 114 9.38 -20.30 -13.74
CA GLU A 114 9.50 -20.55 -12.30
C GLU A 114 9.40 -19.27 -11.46
N LYS A 115 9.91 -18.13 -11.94
CA LYS A 115 9.68 -16.82 -11.31
C LYS A 115 8.20 -16.47 -11.23
N ARG A 116 7.42 -16.69 -12.31
CA ARG A 116 5.97 -16.46 -12.33
C ARG A 116 5.25 -17.34 -11.30
N LYS A 117 5.48 -18.66 -11.30
CA LYS A 117 4.92 -19.57 -10.29
C LYS A 117 5.22 -19.11 -8.85
N SER A 118 6.43 -18.61 -8.59
CA SER A 118 6.80 -18.06 -7.28
C SER A 118 6.03 -16.78 -6.94
N ALA A 119 5.85 -15.86 -7.90
CA ALA A 119 5.05 -14.65 -7.74
C ALA A 119 3.55 -14.98 -7.54
N ASP A 120 3.00 -15.91 -8.33
CA ASP A 120 1.61 -16.36 -8.24
C ASP A 120 1.32 -17.00 -6.87
N TRP A 121 2.25 -17.78 -6.33
CA TRP A 121 2.16 -18.35 -4.98
C TRP A 121 2.15 -17.26 -3.89
N VAL A 122 3.04 -16.26 -4.00
CA VAL A 122 3.06 -15.11 -3.07
C VAL A 122 1.75 -14.31 -3.16
N TYR A 123 1.25 -14.09 -4.38
CA TYR A 123 -0.01 -13.37 -4.63
C TYR A 123 -1.20 -14.09 -3.99
N GLU A 124 -1.43 -15.38 -4.27
CA GLU A 124 -2.53 -16.14 -3.64
C GLU A 124 -2.36 -16.25 -2.12
N LYS A 125 -1.12 -16.30 -1.60
CA LYS A 125 -0.89 -16.30 -0.14
C LYS A 125 -1.28 -14.98 0.52
N ILE A 126 -0.89 -13.84 -0.05
CA ILE A 126 -1.28 -12.50 0.44
C ILE A 126 -2.79 -12.29 0.31
N LYS A 127 -3.37 -12.66 -0.83
CA LYS A 127 -4.82 -12.62 -1.12
C LYS A 127 -5.62 -13.50 -0.15
N GLY A 128 -5.07 -14.63 0.29
CA GLY A 128 -5.63 -15.45 1.38
C GLY A 128 -5.66 -14.71 2.72
N GLN A 129 -4.52 -14.16 3.14
CA GLN A 129 -4.40 -13.39 4.39
C GLN A 129 -5.30 -12.14 4.39
N LEU A 130 -5.53 -11.52 3.23
CA LEU A 130 -6.44 -10.39 3.10
C LEU A 130 -7.90 -10.80 3.39
N ARG A 131 -8.37 -11.94 2.85
CA ARG A 131 -9.70 -12.49 3.15
C ARG A 131 -9.86 -12.85 4.63
N GLU A 132 -8.84 -13.46 5.24
CA GLU A 132 -8.83 -13.77 6.68
C GLU A 132 -9.00 -12.48 7.53
N LYS A 133 -8.34 -11.39 7.15
CA LYS A 133 -8.46 -10.08 7.82
C LYS A 133 -9.78 -9.39 7.56
N GLU A 134 -10.33 -9.49 6.35
CA GLU A 134 -11.66 -9.00 6.00
C GLU A 134 -12.75 -9.72 6.80
N GLU A 135 -12.68 -11.04 6.94
CA GLU A 135 -13.64 -11.80 7.74
C GLU A 135 -13.55 -11.46 9.24
N GLN A 136 -12.35 -11.23 9.76
CA GLN A 136 -12.14 -10.76 11.13
C GLN A 136 -12.74 -9.37 11.36
N CYS A 137 -12.50 -8.42 10.46
CA CYS A 137 -13.10 -7.08 10.53
C CYS A 137 -14.64 -7.16 10.48
N ASN A 138 -15.21 -8.02 9.63
CA ASN A 138 -16.65 -8.26 9.56
C ASN A 138 -17.22 -8.85 10.86
N LYS A 139 -16.47 -9.68 11.60
CA LYS A 139 -16.86 -10.18 12.93
C LYS A 139 -16.85 -9.05 13.96
N GLU A 140 -15.82 -8.21 13.96
CA GLU A 140 -15.70 -7.04 14.85
C GLU A 140 -16.80 -6.00 14.60
N VAL A 141 -17.14 -5.70 13.35
CA VAL A 141 -18.26 -4.80 13.00
C VAL A 141 -19.60 -5.35 13.51
N LYS A 142 -19.88 -6.65 13.31
CA LYS A 142 -21.10 -7.31 13.83
C LYS A 142 -21.15 -7.28 15.36
N MET A 143 -20.02 -7.42 16.05
CA MET A 143 -19.96 -7.30 17.51
C MET A 143 -20.18 -5.85 17.97
N LYS A 144 -19.56 -4.88 17.29
CA LYS A 144 -19.75 -3.45 17.58
C LYS A 144 -21.21 -3.04 17.44
N GLN A 145 -21.90 -3.47 16.38
CA GLN A 145 -23.34 -3.21 16.18
C GLN A 145 -24.20 -3.77 17.33
N LYS A 146 -23.91 -4.98 17.82
CA LYS A 146 -24.60 -5.56 18.98
C LYS A 146 -24.37 -4.77 20.27
N LEU A 147 -23.12 -4.36 20.52
CA LEU A 147 -22.77 -3.53 21.68
C LEU A 147 -23.42 -2.14 21.60
N GLU A 148 -23.47 -1.54 20.41
CA GLU A 148 -24.09 -0.23 20.18
C GLU A 148 -25.61 -0.28 20.43
N ILE A 149 -26.30 -1.35 20.01
CA ILE A 149 -27.70 -1.57 20.36
C ILE A 149 -27.85 -1.68 21.89
N ARG A 150 -27.04 -2.51 22.56
CA ARG A 150 -27.13 -2.69 24.02
C ARG A 150 -26.81 -1.42 24.82
N VAL A 151 -25.93 -0.54 24.33
CA VAL A 151 -25.67 0.77 24.95
C VAL A 151 -26.89 1.68 24.83
N ARG A 152 -27.59 1.68 23.67
CA ARG A 152 -28.84 2.44 23.50
C ARG A 152 -29.98 1.91 24.38
N GLU A 153 -30.09 0.59 24.53
CA GLU A 153 -31.03 -0.05 25.48
C GLU A 153 -30.78 0.43 26.92
N LEU A 154 -29.53 0.36 27.38
CA LEU A 154 -29.14 0.79 28.73
C LEU A 154 -29.31 2.30 28.96
N ASP A 155 -29.11 3.15 27.95
CA ASP A 155 -29.38 4.60 28.07
C ASP A 155 -30.88 4.89 28.24
N VAL A 156 -31.75 4.17 27.52
CA VAL A 156 -33.21 4.25 27.68
C VAL A 156 -33.65 3.73 29.05
N GLU A 157 -33.09 2.62 29.54
CA GLU A 157 -33.32 2.13 30.90
C GLU A 157 -32.89 3.16 31.96
N LEU A 158 -31.68 3.71 31.87
CA LEU A 158 -31.16 4.73 32.79
C LEU A 158 -31.99 6.01 32.78
N LYS A 159 -32.46 6.45 31.61
CA LYS A 159 -33.34 7.61 31.47
C LYS A 159 -34.72 7.36 32.09
N THR A 160 -35.26 6.15 31.95
CA THR A 160 -36.52 5.74 32.56
C THR A 160 -36.39 5.70 34.09
N VAL A 161 -35.38 5.01 34.62
CA VAL A 161 -35.11 4.94 36.07
C VAL A 161 -34.88 6.34 36.67
N ARG A 162 -34.22 7.26 35.94
CA ARG A 162 -34.05 8.65 36.37
C ARG A 162 -35.37 9.42 36.46
N ASN A 163 -36.28 9.22 35.51
CA ASN A 163 -37.62 9.83 35.55
C ASN A 163 -38.42 9.30 36.76
N ASN A 164 -38.49 7.98 36.92
CA ASN A 164 -39.21 7.34 38.04
C ASN A 164 -38.64 7.78 39.40
N LEU A 165 -37.32 7.99 39.52
CA LEU A 165 -36.70 8.51 40.72
C LEU A 165 -37.11 9.97 41.01
N ASN A 166 -37.19 10.81 39.99
CA ASN A 166 -37.65 12.20 40.14
C ASN A 166 -39.14 12.24 40.55
N GLU A 167 -39.98 11.40 39.96
CA GLU A 167 -41.40 11.26 40.32
C GLU A 167 -41.56 10.82 41.79
N ALA A 168 -40.83 9.79 42.23
CA ALA A 168 -40.84 9.34 43.62
C ALA A 168 -40.29 10.38 44.61
N ILE A 169 -39.36 11.25 44.18
CA ILE A 169 -38.88 12.39 44.98
C ILE A 169 -40.00 13.43 45.13
N GLU A 170 -40.76 13.74 44.08
CA GLU A 170 -41.88 14.69 44.15
C GLU A 170 -43.08 14.13 44.94
N GLU A 171 -43.39 12.84 44.84
CA GLU A 171 -44.38 12.18 45.71
C GLU A 171 -43.97 12.25 47.19
N ARG A 172 -42.69 12.02 47.50
CA ARG A 172 -42.14 12.20 48.86
C ARG A 172 -42.25 13.66 49.30
N ASN A 173 -41.87 14.63 48.45
CA ASN A 173 -41.98 16.05 48.74
C ASN A 173 -43.44 16.49 48.98
N GLY A 174 -44.40 15.88 48.27
CA GLY A 174 -45.83 16.09 48.46
C GLY A 174 -46.36 15.53 49.79
N THR A 175 -46.03 14.27 50.10
CA THR A 175 -46.46 13.60 51.33
C THR A 175 -45.81 14.16 52.59
N GLU A 176 -44.54 14.59 52.53
CA GLU A 176 -43.86 15.32 53.61
C GLU A 176 -44.54 16.67 53.90
N ARG A 177 -44.95 17.39 52.85
CA ARG A 177 -45.70 18.65 52.97
C ARG A 177 -47.09 18.47 53.57
N GLN A 178 -47.79 17.39 53.20
CA GLN A 178 -49.07 17.00 53.82
C GLN A 178 -48.91 16.61 55.30
N LEU A 179 -47.88 15.82 55.63
CA LEU A 179 -47.57 15.43 57.01
C LEU A 179 -47.30 16.64 57.90
N LEU A 180 -46.58 17.64 57.39
CA LEU A 180 -46.33 18.90 58.10
C LEU A 180 -47.63 19.70 58.34
N GLN A 181 -48.54 19.73 57.36
CA GLN A 181 -49.86 20.35 57.52
C GLN A 181 -50.71 19.63 58.57
N GLU A 182 -50.74 18.29 58.57
CA GLU A 182 -51.41 17.46 59.58
C GLU A 182 -50.83 17.69 60.98
N GLN A 183 -49.51 17.74 61.12
CA GLN A 183 -48.86 18.03 62.41
C GLN A 183 -49.23 19.42 62.93
N ASN A 184 -49.21 20.45 62.08
CA ASN A 184 -49.61 21.80 62.46
C ASN A 184 -51.09 21.89 62.85
N ALA A 185 -51.98 21.22 62.11
CA ALA A 185 -53.39 21.15 62.43
C ALA A 185 -53.65 20.43 63.78
N ARG A 186 -52.89 19.38 64.07
CA ARG A 186 -52.98 18.62 65.32
C ARG A 186 -52.45 19.40 66.53
N ILE A 187 -51.33 20.11 66.37
CA ILE A 187 -50.82 21.05 67.39
C ILE A 187 -51.87 22.12 67.72
N LEU A 188 -52.54 22.68 66.70
CA LEU A 188 -53.62 23.65 66.90
C LEU A 188 -54.84 23.04 67.62
N GLN A 189 -55.20 21.78 67.32
CA GLN A 189 -56.26 21.05 68.04
C GLN A 189 -55.90 20.80 69.50
N ASP A 190 -54.67 20.35 69.78
CA ASP A 190 -54.15 20.13 71.14
C ASP A 190 -54.11 21.45 71.93
N GLU A 191 -53.72 22.56 71.31
CA GLU A 191 -53.71 23.90 71.91
C GLU A 191 -55.13 24.41 72.20
N ILE A 192 -56.09 24.20 71.30
CA ILE A 192 -57.52 24.51 71.53
C ILE A 192 -58.07 23.66 72.70
N LEU A 193 -57.74 22.37 72.75
CA LEU A 193 -58.18 21.46 73.81
C LEU A 193 -57.57 21.84 75.18
N ALA A 194 -56.28 22.18 75.22
CA ALA A 194 -55.61 22.64 76.42
C ALA A 194 -56.22 23.96 76.95
N ASN A 195 -56.49 24.91 76.05
CA ASN A 195 -57.17 26.16 76.39
C ASN A 195 -58.60 25.92 76.92
N HIS A 196 -59.37 25.02 76.30
CA HIS A 196 -60.70 24.65 76.79
C HIS A 196 -60.64 24.00 78.18
N LEU A 197 -59.71 23.06 78.40
CA LEU A 197 -59.51 22.39 79.68
C LEU A 197 -59.05 23.36 80.78
N HIS A 198 -58.22 24.35 80.45
CA HIS A 198 -57.84 25.42 81.36
C HIS A 198 -59.06 26.26 81.77
N LYS A 199 -59.86 26.70 80.79
CA LYS A 199 -61.07 27.50 81.02
C LYS A 199 -62.15 26.74 81.80
N GLN A 200 -62.26 25.43 81.60
CA GLN A 200 -63.12 24.57 82.42
C GLN A 200 -62.66 24.50 83.88
N LYS A 201 -61.33 24.49 84.14
CA LYS A 201 -60.79 24.58 85.51
C LYS A 201 -61.03 25.95 86.14
N GLU A 202 -60.86 27.04 85.39
CA GLU A 202 -61.20 28.39 85.87
C GLU A 202 -62.68 28.49 86.28
N LEU A 203 -63.59 28.01 85.42
CA LEU A 203 -65.02 27.96 85.72
C LEU A 203 -65.35 27.10 86.94
N LYS A 204 -64.67 25.94 87.12
CA LYS A 204 -64.79 25.14 88.34
C LYS A 204 -64.33 25.89 89.58
N MET A 205 -63.14 26.48 89.58
CA MET A 205 -62.63 27.25 90.73
C MET A 205 -63.54 28.46 91.05
N ALA A 206 -64.11 29.11 90.03
CA ALA A 206 -65.10 30.16 90.23
C ALA A 206 -66.41 29.63 90.85
N GLN A 207 -66.90 28.47 90.40
CA GLN A 207 -68.10 27.83 90.95
C GLN A 207 -67.89 27.28 92.38
N GLU A 208 -66.69 26.75 92.67
CA GLU A 208 -66.27 26.32 94.00
C GLU A 208 -66.19 27.54 94.95
N LYS A 209 -65.63 28.66 94.49
CA LYS A 209 -65.58 29.92 95.23
C LYS A 209 -66.97 30.54 95.47
N ILE A 210 -67.87 30.49 94.48
CA ILE A 210 -69.26 30.93 94.67
C ILE A 210 -69.96 30.00 95.66
N SER A 211 -69.74 28.69 95.59
CA SER A 211 -70.29 27.72 96.54
C SER A 211 -69.79 27.96 97.97
N SER A 212 -68.48 28.27 98.15
CA SER A 212 -67.96 28.58 99.49
C SER A 212 -68.49 29.90 100.03
N GLN A 213 -68.62 30.93 99.20
CA GLN A 213 -69.24 32.21 99.58
C GLN A 213 -70.73 32.06 99.89
N LEU A 214 -71.45 31.19 99.18
CA LEU A 214 -72.84 30.87 99.45
C LEU A 214 -72.98 30.09 100.78
N GLN A 215 -72.04 29.18 101.07
CA GLN A 215 -71.98 28.47 102.35
C GLN A 215 -71.66 29.42 103.51
N GLU A 216 -70.67 30.32 103.37
CA GLU A 216 -70.38 31.36 104.36
C GLU A 216 -71.60 32.26 104.62
N ALA A 217 -72.34 32.63 103.59
CA ALA A 217 -73.58 33.42 103.72
C ALA A 217 -74.75 32.62 104.35
N LEU A 218 -74.78 31.29 104.16
CA LEU A 218 -75.76 30.41 104.79
C LEU A 218 -75.42 30.19 106.28
N ASP A 219 -74.15 29.96 106.59
CA ASP A 219 -73.65 29.75 107.96
C ASP A 219 -73.77 31.04 108.80
N GLN A 220 -73.59 32.22 108.19
CA GLN A 220 -73.91 33.52 108.79
C GLN A 220 -75.42 33.72 109.08
N HIS A 221 -76.29 32.82 108.60
CA HIS A 221 -77.73 32.86 108.83
C HIS A 221 -78.26 31.83 109.84
N ILE A 222 -77.40 30.99 110.45
CA ILE A 222 -77.79 29.98 111.45
C ILE A 222 -77.49 30.45 112.89
N GLU A 223 -78.17 31.52 113.33
CA GLU A 223 -78.53 31.81 114.73
C GLU A 223 -79.39 33.10 114.79
N PRO A 224 -80.68 33.00 115.15
CA PRO A 224 -81.07 33.67 116.39
C PRO A 224 -81.96 32.80 117.31
N ALA A 225 -81.51 31.59 117.63
CA ALA A 225 -82.09 30.76 118.68
C ALA A 225 -81.72 31.25 120.10
N GLN A 226 -80.55 31.88 120.26
CA GLN A 226 -80.07 32.42 121.55
C GLN A 226 -80.83 33.66 122.04
N CYS A 227 -81.75 34.22 121.26
CA CYS A 227 -82.63 35.31 121.71
C CYS A 227 -83.63 34.84 122.78
N ILE A 228 -84.10 33.58 122.71
CA ILE A 228 -85.21 33.08 123.54
C ILE A 228 -84.77 32.79 124.98
N LYS A 229 -83.55 32.27 125.18
CA LYS A 229 -83.13 31.78 126.51
C LYS A 229 -82.91 32.90 127.54
N LYS A 230 -82.50 34.10 127.10
CA LYS A 230 -82.29 35.26 127.98
C LYS A 230 -83.58 35.91 128.49
N MET A 231 -84.74 35.61 127.88
CA MET A 231 -86.04 36.12 128.35
C MET A 231 -86.58 35.35 129.56
N HIS A 232 -86.18 34.09 129.78
CA HIS A 232 -86.71 33.25 130.86
C HIS A 232 -86.20 33.67 132.25
N ASP A 233 -84.92 34.07 132.36
CA ASP A 233 -84.28 34.45 133.63
C ASP A 233 -84.77 35.80 134.19
N CYS A 234 -85.56 36.55 133.42
CA CYS A 234 -86.16 37.81 133.83
C CYS A 234 -87.51 37.62 134.55
N ILE A 235 -88.26 36.56 134.22
CA ILE A 235 -89.63 36.35 134.73
C ILE A 235 -89.63 35.66 136.11
N GLN A 236 -88.68 34.77 136.38
CA GLN A 236 -88.61 34.05 137.67
C GLN A 236 -88.03 34.89 138.83
N LYS A 237 -87.64 36.15 138.59
CA LYS A 237 -87.01 37.06 139.57
C LYS A 237 -87.97 37.98 140.32
N LEU A 238 -89.26 38.00 139.98
CA LEU A 238 -90.28 38.85 140.63
C LEU A 238 -91.37 38.04 141.38
N GLY A 239 -91.17 36.73 141.54
CA GLY A 239 -92.25 35.83 141.95
C GLY A 239 -92.61 35.80 143.44
N LEU A 240 -91.67 36.02 144.38
CA LEU A 240 -91.92 35.70 145.80
C LEU A 240 -91.16 36.53 146.85
N GLU A 241 -90.75 37.76 146.52
CA GLU A 241 -90.17 38.70 147.50
C GLU A 241 -91.22 39.33 148.47
N ASN A 242 -92.24 38.58 148.92
CA ASN A 242 -93.20 39.12 149.89
C ASN A 242 -93.97 38.11 150.78
N CYS A 243 -93.25 37.17 151.41
CA CYS A 243 -93.66 36.61 152.72
C CYS A 243 -92.42 36.26 153.56
N LYS A 244 -91.60 37.26 153.89
CA LYS A 244 -91.66 38.08 155.13
C LYS A 244 -91.02 37.43 156.36
N LEU A 245 -89.90 38.06 156.76
CA LEU A 245 -89.42 38.26 158.14
C LEU A 245 -88.75 37.08 158.88
N LYS A 246 -88.01 37.47 159.94
CA LYS A 246 -87.46 36.62 161.03
C LYS A 246 -86.56 35.47 160.55
N ALA A 247 -85.31 35.70 160.15
CA ALA A 247 -84.18 36.22 160.94
C ALA A 247 -83.71 35.29 162.08
N THR A 248 -82.39 35.28 162.32
CA THR A 248 -81.71 34.78 163.54
C THR A 248 -81.81 33.28 163.89
N ALA A 249 -81.19 32.43 163.06
CA ALA A 249 -80.33 31.33 163.54
C ALA A 249 -79.08 31.30 162.63
N ARG A 250 -77.89 31.73 163.11
CA ARG A 250 -76.86 30.89 163.77
C ARG A 250 -76.46 29.69 162.89
N LYS A 251 -75.28 29.71 162.26
CA LYS A 251 -73.92 29.48 162.80
C LYS A 251 -73.69 28.01 163.21
N GLN A 252 -72.52 27.49 162.81
CA GLN A 252 -72.16 26.06 162.72
C GLN A 252 -72.83 25.39 161.49
N ALA A 253 -72.23 24.38 160.85
CA ALA A 253 -70.96 23.70 161.17
C ALA A 253 -69.76 24.17 160.33
N GLU A 254 -68.56 23.71 160.70
CA GLU A 254 -67.33 23.86 159.91
C GLU A 254 -67.14 22.70 158.90
N LYS A 255 -66.16 22.89 158.00
CA LYS A 255 -65.29 21.87 157.37
C LYS A 255 -65.87 20.93 156.31
N ILE A 256 -65.07 20.83 155.23
CA ILE A 256 -65.03 19.76 154.20
C ILE A 256 -66.25 19.83 153.25
N GLU A 257 -66.12 19.71 151.92
CA GLU A 257 -65.06 19.08 151.13
C GLU A 257 -64.50 19.98 150.00
N GLN A 258 -63.20 20.32 150.13
CA GLN A 258 -62.11 20.20 149.14
C GLN A 258 -62.13 20.79 147.70
N LEU A 259 -60.94 21.30 147.37
CA LEU A 259 -60.23 21.32 146.06
C LEU A 259 -60.52 22.41 145.01
N LYS A 260 -59.38 22.85 144.42
CA LYS A 260 -59.17 23.81 143.32
C LYS A 260 -59.51 25.27 143.67
N GLU A 261 -58.74 26.28 143.23
CA GLU A 261 -57.59 26.30 142.30
C GLU A 261 -56.64 27.48 142.62
N ASN A 262 -55.53 27.61 141.86
CA ASN A 262 -54.68 28.82 141.74
C ASN A 262 -53.74 29.18 142.92
N LEU A 263 -52.52 29.73 142.72
CA LEU A 263 -51.70 29.91 141.51
C LEU A 263 -50.19 30.11 141.85
N LEU A 264 -49.33 29.87 140.86
CA LEU A 264 -47.90 30.21 140.70
C LEU A 264 -47.48 31.63 141.22
N ARG A 265 -46.21 31.94 141.54
CA ARG A 265 -44.99 31.93 140.66
C ARG A 265 -43.69 32.17 141.50
N GLU A 266 -42.44 32.06 141.02
CA GLU A 266 -41.81 31.69 139.73
C GLU A 266 -40.79 30.53 139.98
N ILE A 267 -39.47 30.45 139.66
CA ILE A 267 -38.44 31.26 138.97
C ILE A 267 -37.46 30.31 138.22
N LEU A 268 -36.91 30.76 137.08
CA LEU A 268 -35.70 30.28 136.36
C LEU A 268 -35.67 28.88 135.70
N ASN A 269 -35.57 28.85 134.36
CA ASN A 269 -34.60 28.00 133.64
C ASN A 269 -34.43 28.36 132.14
N ASP A 270 -33.81 29.50 131.82
CA ASP A 270 -33.56 29.96 130.44
C ASP A 270 -32.63 29.03 129.63
N ASP A 271 -31.83 28.22 130.32
CA ASP A 271 -30.89 27.24 129.76
C ASP A 271 -31.55 26.26 128.78
N LEU A 272 -32.78 25.80 129.07
CA LEU A 272 -33.50 24.87 128.20
C LEU A 272 -34.01 25.56 126.92
N THR A 273 -34.50 26.79 127.02
CA THR A 273 -34.97 27.58 125.87
C THR A 273 -33.83 27.90 124.91
N ALA A 274 -32.68 28.35 125.45
CA ALA A 274 -31.48 28.62 124.65
C ALA A 274 -30.94 27.35 123.97
N LYS A 275 -30.97 26.20 124.66
CA LYS A 275 -30.59 24.90 124.06
C LYS A 275 -31.57 24.44 122.98
N LEU A 276 -32.87 24.68 123.14
CA LEU A 276 -33.89 24.37 122.13
C LEU A 276 -33.72 25.23 120.87
N GLU A 277 -33.50 26.54 121.00
CA GLU A 277 -33.18 27.44 119.89
C GLU A 277 -31.87 27.03 119.17
N THR A 278 -30.82 26.69 119.93
CA THR A 278 -29.54 26.22 119.39
C THR A 278 -29.69 24.88 118.65
N ALA A 279 -30.54 23.98 119.13
CA ALA A 279 -30.85 22.72 118.46
C ALA A 279 -31.73 22.92 117.21
N SER A 280 -32.73 23.80 117.29
CA SER A 280 -33.66 24.15 116.21
C SER A 280 -32.92 24.78 115.03
N SER A 281 -32.13 25.83 115.28
CA SER A 281 -31.30 26.49 114.26
C SER A 281 -30.31 25.52 113.60
N LYS A 282 -29.66 24.65 114.37
CA LYS A 282 -28.77 23.59 113.83
C LYS A 282 -29.52 22.55 113.00
N CYS A 283 -30.74 22.19 113.39
CA CYS A 283 -31.61 21.31 112.60
C CYS A 283 -32.05 21.96 111.28
N GLN A 284 -32.39 23.25 111.30
CA GLN A 284 -32.71 24.02 110.09
C GLN A 284 -31.51 24.16 109.14
N HIS A 285 -30.28 24.30 109.67
CA HIS A 285 -29.06 24.27 108.86
C HIS A 285 -28.92 22.94 108.12
N LEU A 286 -28.94 21.83 108.87
CA LEU A 286 -28.84 20.48 108.32
C LEU A 286 -29.97 20.17 107.32
N HIS A 287 -31.16 20.72 107.51
CA HIS A 287 -32.26 20.57 106.55
C HIS A 287 -31.97 21.29 105.22
N LYS A 288 -31.49 22.55 105.26
CA LYS A 288 -31.07 23.30 104.04
C LYS A 288 -29.90 22.63 103.33
N GLU A 289 -28.92 22.14 104.09
CA GLU A 289 -27.75 21.42 103.60
C GLU A 289 -28.15 20.11 102.90
N ASN A 290 -29.10 19.36 103.46
CA ASN A 290 -29.67 18.15 102.85
C ASN A 290 -30.50 18.47 101.59
N GLN A 291 -31.26 19.57 101.56
CA GLN A 291 -31.94 20.03 100.34
C GLN A 291 -30.93 20.36 99.21
N LEU A 292 -29.82 21.04 99.53
CA LEU A 292 -28.76 21.33 98.55
C LEU A 292 -28.12 20.04 98.02
N LEU A 293 -27.79 19.09 98.89
CA LEU A 293 -27.24 17.78 98.48
C LEU A 293 -28.23 16.98 97.60
N GLN A 294 -29.54 17.09 97.83
CA GLN A 294 -30.56 16.50 96.94
C GLN A 294 -30.61 17.19 95.57
N GLN A 295 -30.46 18.51 95.52
CA GLN A 295 -30.38 19.27 94.26
C GLN A 295 -29.10 18.92 93.47
N GLU A 296 -27.97 18.80 94.15
CA GLU A 296 -26.71 18.32 93.55
C GLU A 296 -26.85 16.89 93.01
N LEU A 297 -27.46 15.97 93.77
CA LEU A 297 -27.71 14.59 93.34
C LEU A 297 -28.57 14.50 92.06
N LEU A 298 -29.57 15.38 91.92
CA LEU A 298 -30.38 15.50 90.70
C LEU A 298 -29.58 16.07 89.52
N SER A 299 -28.70 17.05 89.78
CA SER A 299 -27.76 17.56 88.76
C SER A 299 -26.77 16.48 88.30
N MET A 300 -26.23 15.69 89.24
CA MET A 300 -25.29 14.61 88.97
C MET A 300 -25.95 13.49 88.14
N LYS A 301 -27.18 13.07 88.48
CA LYS A 301 -27.98 12.14 87.66
C LYS A 301 -28.22 12.67 86.24
N THR A 302 -28.35 13.98 86.08
CA THR A 302 -28.53 14.63 84.77
C THR A 302 -27.22 14.64 83.97
N ILE A 303 -26.08 14.89 84.62
CA ILE A 303 -24.74 14.81 84.02
C ILE A 303 -24.43 13.36 83.62
N GLN A 304 -24.70 12.38 84.48
CA GLN A 304 -24.52 10.94 84.19
C GLN A 304 -25.24 10.53 82.90
N LYS A 305 -26.51 10.92 82.73
CA LYS A 305 -27.29 10.67 81.49
C LYS A 305 -26.67 11.34 80.25
N LYS A 306 -26.03 12.52 80.39
CA LYS A 306 -25.28 13.16 79.30
C LYS A 306 -24.00 12.38 78.97
N CYS A 307 -23.25 11.95 79.98
CA CYS A 307 -22.03 11.14 79.82
C CYS A 307 -22.32 9.78 79.14
N GLU A 308 -23.44 9.12 79.47
CA GLU A 308 -23.87 7.89 78.79
C GLU A 308 -24.21 8.12 77.31
N LYS A 309 -24.91 9.22 76.98
CA LYS A 309 -25.16 9.61 75.59
C LYS A 309 -23.84 9.85 74.84
N LEU A 310 -22.93 10.65 75.41
CA LEU A 310 -21.61 10.91 74.83
C LEU A 310 -20.79 9.63 74.64
N LYS A 311 -20.84 8.68 75.60
CA LYS A 311 -20.17 7.37 75.48
C LYS A 311 -20.75 6.52 74.34
N LYS A 312 -22.05 6.63 74.05
CA LYS A 312 -22.71 5.99 72.88
C LYS A 312 -22.32 6.68 71.56
N HIS A 313 -22.24 8.01 71.51
CA HIS A 313 -21.78 8.74 70.33
C HIS A 313 -20.29 8.49 70.02
N LYS A 314 -19.42 8.49 71.05
CA LYS A 314 -18.00 8.15 70.90
C LYS A 314 -17.82 6.77 70.24
N LYS A 315 -18.54 5.74 70.70
CA LYS A 315 -18.50 4.40 70.09
C LYS A 315 -18.94 4.36 68.63
N LYS A 316 -19.88 5.22 68.21
CA LYS A 316 -20.28 5.33 66.78
C LYS A 316 -19.15 5.95 65.95
N LEU A 317 -18.58 7.06 66.41
CA LEU A 317 -17.45 7.72 65.74
C LEU A 317 -16.22 6.80 65.66
N GLU A 318 -15.93 6.03 66.72
CA GLU A 318 -14.87 5.02 66.72
C GLU A 318 -15.10 3.94 65.63
N GLN A 319 -16.35 3.48 65.45
CA GLN A 319 -16.69 2.54 64.38
C GLN A 319 -16.63 3.17 62.98
N GLU A 320 -17.08 4.41 62.82
CA GLU A 320 -17.02 5.15 61.56
C GLU A 320 -15.57 5.39 61.12
N ILE A 321 -14.67 5.72 62.06
CA ILE A 321 -13.22 5.84 61.80
C ILE A 321 -12.62 4.50 61.34
N VAL A 322 -12.98 3.38 61.97
CA VAL A 322 -12.52 2.04 61.56
C VAL A 322 -13.04 1.69 60.15
N ASN A 323 -14.32 1.96 59.86
CA ASN A 323 -14.92 1.70 58.55
C ASN A 323 -14.26 2.55 57.45
N LEU A 324 -14.05 3.84 57.69
CA LEU A 324 -13.37 4.75 56.76
C LEU A 324 -11.93 4.32 56.51
N LYS A 325 -11.19 3.93 57.56
CA LYS A 325 -9.81 3.45 57.43
C LYS A 325 -9.72 2.18 56.58
N SER A 326 -10.62 1.22 56.81
CA SER A 326 -10.71 -0.01 55.99
C SER A 326 -11.10 0.29 54.54
N HIS A 327 -11.98 1.24 54.29
CA HIS A 327 -12.32 1.68 52.92
C HIS A 327 -11.13 2.34 52.22
N MET A 328 -10.41 3.24 52.90
CA MET A 328 -9.18 3.85 52.35
C MET A 328 -8.13 2.80 52.00
N GLU A 329 -7.88 1.83 52.90
CA GLU A 329 -6.90 0.77 52.69
C GLU A 329 -7.28 -0.14 51.51
N LYS A 330 -8.57 -0.48 51.37
CA LYS A 330 -9.09 -1.16 50.19
C LYS A 330 -8.86 -0.35 48.90
N ASN A 331 -9.22 0.93 48.90
CA ASN A 331 -9.09 1.80 47.72
C ASN A 331 -7.61 1.95 47.30
N MET A 332 -6.67 2.01 48.25
CA MET A 332 -5.24 2.04 47.94
C MET A 332 -4.75 0.77 47.23
N ILE A 333 -5.27 -0.40 47.61
CA ILE A 333 -4.96 -1.67 46.93
C ILE A 333 -5.55 -1.68 45.51
N GLU A 334 -6.79 -1.24 45.33
CA GLU A 334 -7.43 -1.14 44.01
C GLU A 334 -6.70 -0.14 43.09
N CYS A 335 -6.25 1.02 43.61
CA CYS A 335 -5.40 1.95 42.86
C CYS A 335 -4.08 1.31 42.40
N GLY A 336 -3.37 0.61 43.29
CA GLY A 336 -2.11 -0.07 42.93
C GLY A 336 -2.29 -1.14 41.86
N GLN A 337 -3.41 -1.88 41.90
CA GLN A 337 -3.76 -2.85 40.85
C GLN A 337 -4.05 -2.15 39.50
N ILE A 338 -4.78 -1.04 39.50
CA ILE A 338 -5.06 -0.23 38.30
C ILE A 338 -3.77 0.33 37.70
N GLU A 339 -2.84 0.83 38.52
CA GLU A 339 -1.53 1.30 38.07
C GLU A 339 -0.67 0.18 37.47
N GLN A 340 -0.67 -1.02 38.07
CA GLN A 340 0.00 -2.18 37.49
C GLN A 340 -0.60 -2.56 36.12
N TYR A 341 -1.92 -2.69 36.01
CA TYR A 341 -2.56 -3.04 34.74
C TYR A 341 -2.31 -2.00 33.65
N LYS A 342 -2.32 -0.70 34.01
CA LYS A 342 -1.94 0.39 33.11
C LYS A 342 -0.50 0.22 32.61
N TRP A 343 0.46 0.00 33.52
CA TRP A 343 1.86 -0.18 33.17
C TRP A 343 2.07 -1.40 32.26
N GLU A 344 1.41 -2.53 32.56
CA GLU A 344 1.46 -3.73 31.73
C GLU A 344 0.91 -3.51 30.31
N ILE A 345 -0.18 -2.74 30.15
CA ILE A 345 -0.77 -2.40 28.85
C ILE A 345 0.15 -1.46 28.06
N GLU A 346 0.70 -0.44 28.72
CA GLU A 346 1.67 0.46 28.11
C GLU A 346 2.95 -0.27 27.67
N GLU A 347 3.45 -1.22 28.46
CA GLU A 347 4.65 -1.98 28.12
C GLU A 347 4.39 -2.99 26.99
N LYS A 348 3.26 -3.72 27.01
CA LYS A 348 2.87 -4.61 25.90
C LYS A 348 2.72 -3.84 24.59
N THR A 349 2.12 -2.65 24.60
CA THR A 349 1.98 -1.82 23.40
C THR A 349 3.31 -1.21 22.91
N LYS A 350 4.22 -0.82 23.81
CA LYS A 350 5.61 -0.44 23.46
C LYS A 350 6.34 -1.61 22.78
N GLN A 351 6.25 -2.82 23.34
CA GLN A 351 6.89 -4.01 22.77
C GLN A 351 6.34 -4.39 21.40
N GLU A 352 5.02 -4.35 21.20
CA GLU A 352 4.40 -4.51 19.89
C GLU A 352 4.90 -3.49 18.86
N LEU A 353 4.99 -2.21 19.25
CA LEU A 353 5.47 -1.13 18.37
C LEU A 353 6.94 -1.37 17.97
N VAL A 354 7.79 -1.79 18.91
CA VAL A 354 9.19 -2.15 18.65
C VAL A 354 9.30 -3.38 17.74
N GLN A 355 8.43 -4.39 17.88
CA GLN A 355 8.40 -5.53 16.96
C GLN A 355 7.97 -5.12 15.54
N LYS A 356 6.90 -4.33 15.42
CA LYS A 356 6.41 -3.79 14.14
C LYS A 356 7.48 -2.92 13.46
N LEU A 357 8.19 -2.08 14.22
CA LEU A 357 9.29 -1.26 13.73
C LEU A 357 10.48 -2.11 13.22
N LYS A 358 10.83 -3.20 13.94
CA LYS A 358 11.85 -4.16 13.48
C LYS A 358 11.43 -4.85 12.18
N GLN A 359 10.16 -5.24 12.05
CA GLN A 359 9.62 -5.85 10.82
C GLN A 359 9.66 -4.88 9.63
N VAL A 360 9.28 -3.61 9.82
CA VAL A 360 9.36 -2.55 8.80
C VAL A 360 10.82 -2.29 8.40
N ASN A 361 11.76 -2.24 9.34
CA ASN A 361 13.18 -2.06 9.05
C ASN A 361 13.74 -3.23 8.22
N LEU A 362 13.40 -4.48 8.57
CA LEU A 362 13.78 -5.66 7.79
C LEU A 362 13.19 -5.65 6.37
N PHE A 363 11.95 -5.19 6.21
CA PHE A 363 11.33 -5.01 4.90
C PHE A 363 12.08 -3.96 4.05
N LEU A 364 12.38 -2.78 4.63
CA LEU A 364 13.12 -1.71 3.96
C LEU A 364 14.55 -2.15 3.56
N GLN A 365 15.24 -2.90 4.42
CA GLN A 365 16.54 -3.50 4.08
C GLN A 365 16.43 -4.50 2.92
N THR A 366 15.37 -5.31 2.90
CA THR A 366 15.09 -6.27 1.83
C THR A 366 14.79 -5.56 0.50
N GLN A 367 14.01 -4.47 0.55
CA GLN A 367 13.72 -3.62 -0.61
C GLN A 367 15.00 -2.96 -1.16
N ALA A 368 15.81 -2.32 -0.31
CA ALA A 368 17.07 -1.71 -0.73
C ALA A 368 18.04 -2.75 -1.36
N ALA A 369 18.11 -3.95 -0.79
CA ALA A 369 18.91 -5.05 -1.33
C ALA A 369 18.34 -5.67 -2.63
N TYR A 370 17.07 -5.40 -2.97
CA TYR A 370 16.48 -5.74 -4.26
C TYR A 370 16.73 -4.63 -5.30
N GLU A 371 16.58 -3.37 -4.90
CA GLU A 371 16.84 -2.20 -5.75
C GLU A 371 18.32 -2.13 -6.19
N ASP A 372 19.28 -2.42 -5.30
CA ASP A 372 20.70 -2.56 -5.63
C ASP A 372 20.96 -3.67 -6.68
N LYS A 373 20.30 -4.82 -6.56
CA LYS A 373 20.41 -5.91 -7.55
C LYS A 373 19.83 -5.52 -8.90
N LEU A 374 18.72 -4.79 -8.89
CA LEU A 374 18.05 -4.29 -10.10
C LEU A 374 18.89 -3.19 -10.76
N GLU A 375 19.53 -2.31 -10.00
CA GLU A 375 20.45 -1.30 -10.53
C GLU A 375 21.72 -1.93 -11.11
N LYS A 376 22.27 -2.95 -10.46
CA LYS A 376 23.38 -3.77 -11.01
C LYS A 376 22.99 -4.48 -12.31
N LEU A 377 21.71 -4.84 -12.50
CA LEU A 377 21.22 -5.37 -13.77
C LEU A 377 21.10 -4.27 -14.84
N ARG A 378 20.52 -3.11 -14.51
CA ARG A 378 20.47 -1.92 -15.40
C ARG A 378 21.87 -1.51 -15.87
N HIS A 379 22.83 -1.44 -14.96
CA HIS A 379 24.23 -1.14 -15.29
C HIS A 379 24.85 -2.16 -16.25
N LYS A 380 24.63 -3.46 -16.07
CA LYS A 380 25.10 -4.50 -17.00
C LYS A 380 24.47 -4.39 -18.39
N GLN A 381 23.17 -4.15 -18.47
CA GLN A 381 22.46 -3.94 -19.74
C GLN A 381 22.98 -2.70 -20.47
N ASN A 382 23.10 -1.57 -19.75
CA ASN A 382 23.63 -0.31 -20.30
C ASN A 382 25.09 -0.43 -20.76
N ALA A 383 25.92 -1.20 -20.04
CA ALA A 383 27.30 -1.48 -20.45
C ALA A 383 27.37 -2.36 -21.71
N SER A 384 26.49 -3.36 -21.84
CA SER A 384 26.37 -4.20 -23.04
C SER A 384 25.96 -3.37 -24.26
N VAL A 385 24.86 -2.61 -24.15
CA VAL A 385 24.36 -1.72 -25.21
C VAL A 385 25.42 -0.69 -25.62
N ARG A 386 26.11 -0.06 -24.65
CA ARG A 386 27.22 0.87 -24.93
C ARG A 386 28.39 0.20 -25.66
N THR A 387 28.64 -1.08 -25.42
CA THR A 387 29.69 -1.84 -26.11
C THR A 387 29.26 -2.20 -27.54
N GLN A 388 28.03 -2.65 -27.73
CA GLN A 388 27.44 -2.92 -29.05
C GLN A 388 27.41 -1.66 -29.93
N MET A 389 27.01 -0.51 -29.37
CA MET A 389 27.04 0.78 -30.05
C MET A 389 28.46 1.19 -30.47
N LYS A 390 29.45 1.01 -29.58
CA LYS A 390 30.86 1.29 -29.91
C LYS A 390 31.41 0.43 -31.05
N LEU A 391 31.03 -0.84 -31.09
CA LEU A 391 31.39 -1.73 -32.22
C LEU A 391 30.72 -1.24 -33.50
N ARG A 392 29.40 -1.00 -33.49
CA ARG A 392 28.68 -0.55 -34.68
C ARG A 392 29.17 0.81 -35.23
N ILE A 393 29.59 1.72 -34.35
CA ILE A 393 30.24 2.98 -34.74
C ILE A 393 31.56 2.69 -35.47
N ARG A 394 32.45 1.87 -34.89
CA ARG A 394 33.72 1.49 -35.52
C ARG A 394 33.52 0.82 -36.87
N ASP A 395 32.53 -0.07 -36.99
CA ASP A 395 32.23 -0.75 -38.25
C ASP A 395 31.87 0.28 -39.34
N LEU A 396 30.97 1.21 -39.01
CA LEU A 396 30.54 2.30 -39.91
C LEU A 396 31.67 3.29 -40.24
N GLU A 397 32.53 3.63 -39.28
CA GLU A 397 33.75 4.42 -39.50
C GLU A 397 34.70 3.71 -40.48
N SER A 398 34.82 2.38 -40.40
CA SER A 398 35.65 1.58 -41.30
C SER A 398 35.08 1.49 -42.72
N GLU A 399 33.76 1.29 -42.86
CA GLU A 399 33.08 1.30 -44.17
C GLU A 399 33.12 2.68 -44.83
N PHE A 400 32.90 3.75 -44.04
CA PHE A 400 33.06 5.12 -44.51
C PHE A 400 34.48 5.40 -45.00
N SER A 401 35.50 4.91 -44.28
CA SER A 401 36.91 5.05 -44.67
C SER A 401 37.23 4.32 -45.98
N LYS A 402 36.71 3.11 -46.19
CA LYS A 402 36.82 2.38 -47.47
C LYS A 402 36.12 3.11 -48.61
N MET A 403 34.88 3.58 -48.38
CA MET A 403 34.11 4.29 -49.39
C MET A 403 34.78 5.61 -49.77
N LYS A 404 35.37 6.32 -48.80
CA LYS A 404 36.14 7.55 -49.02
C LYS A 404 37.38 7.29 -49.88
N SER A 405 38.20 6.28 -49.58
CA SER A 405 39.37 5.96 -50.40
C SER A 405 38.99 5.49 -51.81
N GLN A 406 37.87 4.77 -51.98
CA GLN A 406 37.35 4.43 -53.30
C GLN A 406 36.92 5.68 -54.11
N VAL A 407 36.22 6.62 -53.48
CA VAL A 407 35.84 7.90 -54.12
C VAL A 407 37.08 8.71 -54.53
N ASP A 408 38.10 8.77 -53.69
CA ASP A 408 39.34 9.50 -53.99
C ASP A 408 40.15 8.81 -55.11
N CYS A 409 40.14 7.47 -55.17
CA CYS A 409 40.72 6.72 -56.28
C CYS A 409 39.98 6.99 -57.61
N ASN A 410 38.64 6.91 -57.59
CA ASN A 410 37.80 7.19 -58.75
C ASN A 410 37.97 8.63 -59.27
N GLN A 411 38.15 9.61 -58.36
CA GLN A 411 38.43 11.00 -58.71
C GLN A 411 39.74 11.14 -59.49
N ILE A 412 40.81 10.46 -59.04
CA ILE A 412 42.11 10.44 -59.73
C ILE A 412 41.99 9.78 -61.10
N GLU A 413 41.27 8.66 -61.22
CA GLU A 413 41.05 7.99 -62.52
C GLU A 413 40.28 8.89 -63.50
N MET A 414 39.23 9.58 -63.03
CA MET A 414 38.46 10.54 -63.82
C MET A 414 39.30 11.74 -64.29
N GLU A 415 40.20 12.25 -63.43
CA GLU A 415 41.15 13.31 -63.81
C GLU A 415 42.19 12.82 -64.84
N ASN A 416 42.66 11.58 -64.73
CA ASN A 416 43.53 10.95 -65.72
C ASN A 416 42.83 10.77 -67.08
N TYR A 417 41.59 10.26 -67.13
CA TYR A 417 40.82 10.19 -68.39
C TYR A 417 40.61 11.58 -69.00
N LYS A 418 40.28 12.58 -68.19
CA LYS A 418 40.12 13.97 -68.64
C LYS A 418 41.43 14.52 -69.24
N HIS A 419 42.58 14.20 -68.66
CA HIS A 419 43.88 14.60 -69.20
C HIS A 419 44.20 13.88 -70.52
N LEU A 420 44.03 12.55 -70.58
CA LEU A 420 44.28 11.75 -71.77
C LEU A 420 43.38 12.17 -72.95
N TYR A 421 42.10 12.45 -72.68
CA TYR A 421 41.16 12.95 -73.70
C TYR A 421 41.59 14.33 -74.26
N LEU A 422 42.04 15.25 -73.39
CA LEU A 422 42.56 16.55 -73.82
C LEU A 422 43.82 16.42 -74.66
N GLU A 423 44.71 15.47 -74.35
CA GLU A 423 45.91 15.20 -75.17
C GLU A 423 45.54 14.53 -76.50
N GLU A 424 44.60 13.58 -76.51
CA GLU A 424 44.10 12.98 -77.75
C GLU A 424 43.51 14.03 -78.69
N VAL A 425 42.76 15.00 -78.18
CA VAL A 425 42.23 16.14 -78.96
C VAL A 425 43.36 17.00 -79.55
N LYS A 426 44.45 17.25 -78.81
CA LYS A 426 45.65 17.94 -79.36
C LYS A 426 46.30 17.11 -80.48
N ILE A 427 46.48 15.81 -80.27
CA ILE A 427 47.08 14.88 -81.24
C ILE A 427 46.23 14.83 -82.52
N ARG A 428 44.91 14.60 -82.40
CA ARG A 428 43.95 14.62 -83.52
C ARG A 428 44.00 15.95 -84.30
N LYS A 429 44.04 17.08 -83.60
CA LYS A 429 44.20 18.42 -84.23
C LYS A 429 45.53 18.57 -84.97
N SER A 430 46.63 18.06 -84.40
CA SER A 430 47.94 18.08 -85.05
C SER A 430 48.01 17.20 -86.30
N LEU A 431 47.35 16.04 -86.28
CA LEU A 431 47.25 15.11 -87.40
C LEU A 431 46.36 15.67 -88.51
N SER A 432 45.21 16.25 -88.18
CA SER A 432 44.35 16.95 -89.14
C SER A 432 45.10 18.10 -89.84
N ASN A 433 45.87 18.91 -89.09
CA ASN A 433 46.72 19.96 -89.65
C ASN A 433 47.86 19.41 -90.55
N LYS A 434 48.40 18.22 -90.27
CA LYS A 434 49.38 17.55 -91.14
C LYS A 434 48.73 17.03 -92.43
N LEU A 435 47.56 16.39 -92.30
CA LEU A 435 46.80 15.84 -93.43
C LEU A 435 46.35 16.94 -94.41
N SER A 436 45.79 18.03 -93.90
CA SER A 436 45.45 19.23 -94.68
C SER A 436 46.65 19.74 -95.50
N LYS A 437 47.85 19.80 -94.90
CA LYS A 437 49.10 20.21 -95.60
C LYS A 437 49.61 19.20 -96.61
N THR A 438 49.30 17.90 -96.46
CA THR A 438 49.60 16.90 -97.50
C THR A 438 48.58 16.93 -98.63
N ASP A 439 47.30 17.17 -98.33
CA ASP A 439 46.24 17.28 -99.33
C ASP A 439 46.40 18.52 -100.21
N GLU A 440 46.79 19.66 -99.61
CA GLU A 440 47.15 20.90 -100.30
C GLU A 440 48.32 20.66 -101.29
N LYS A 441 49.41 20.03 -100.82
CA LYS A 441 50.55 19.65 -101.68
C LYS A 441 50.17 18.62 -102.74
N LEU A 442 49.27 17.68 -102.43
CA LEU A 442 48.78 16.70 -103.39
C LEU A 442 47.91 17.37 -104.47
N ALA A 443 47.11 18.38 -104.11
CA ALA A 443 46.36 19.20 -105.04
C ALA A 443 47.29 20.05 -105.94
N GLU A 444 48.36 20.63 -105.41
CA GLU A 444 49.42 21.26 -106.20
C GLU A 444 50.05 20.28 -107.20
N VAL A 445 50.49 19.10 -106.76
CA VAL A 445 51.13 18.11 -107.64
C VAL A 445 50.13 17.62 -108.70
N LYS A 446 48.88 17.41 -108.33
CA LYS A 446 47.79 17.01 -109.24
C LYS A 446 47.46 18.08 -110.27
N THR A 447 47.49 19.36 -109.91
CA THR A 447 47.29 20.47 -110.87
C THR A 447 48.51 20.67 -111.78
N LYS A 448 49.73 20.56 -111.25
CA LYS A 448 50.99 20.55 -112.04
C LYS A 448 51.00 19.42 -113.07
N LEU A 449 50.67 18.19 -112.66
CA LEU A 449 50.56 17.03 -113.56
C LEU A 449 49.44 17.18 -114.62
N LEU A 450 48.33 17.85 -114.28
CA LEU A 450 47.26 18.16 -115.24
C LEU A 450 47.68 19.23 -116.26
N LEU A 451 48.49 20.21 -115.85
CA LEU A 451 49.09 21.20 -116.74
C LEU A 451 50.07 20.54 -117.71
N GLU A 452 50.98 19.72 -117.19
CA GLU A 452 51.97 18.96 -117.96
C GLU A 452 51.31 17.98 -118.96
N ARG A 453 50.22 17.31 -118.56
CA ARG A 453 49.42 16.48 -119.49
C ARG A 453 48.74 17.29 -120.59
N LYS A 454 48.33 18.54 -120.33
CA LYS A 454 47.82 19.45 -121.39
C LYS A 454 48.94 19.87 -122.33
N GLN A 455 50.11 20.21 -121.79
CA GLN A 455 51.28 20.63 -122.58
C GLN A 455 51.80 19.50 -123.48
N ASN A 456 51.91 18.27 -122.95
CA ASN A 456 52.28 17.10 -123.75
C ASN A 456 51.26 16.75 -124.85
N ARG A 457 49.96 16.97 -124.62
CA ARG A 457 48.93 16.85 -125.69
C ARG A 457 49.03 17.95 -126.75
N ALA A 458 49.40 19.17 -126.37
CA ALA A 458 49.59 20.26 -127.33
C ALA A 458 50.75 19.99 -128.32
N SER A 459 51.75 19.21 -127.91
CA SER A 459 52.91 18.84 -128.73
C SER A 459 52.69 17.66 -129.69
N GLN A 460 51.50 17.03 -129.73
CA GLN A 460 51.28 15.75 -130.42
C GLN A 460 50.10 15.74 -131.43
N HIS A 461 49.92 16.81 -132.22
CA HIS A 461 48.90 16.83 -133.27
C HIS A 461 49.39 17.36 -134.62
N SER A 462 49.95 16.47 -135.44
CA SER A 462 50.00 16.59 -136.91
C SER A 462 50.00 15.20 -137.57
N THR A 463 49.22 15.07 -138.65
CA THR A 463 49.20 13.97 -139.64
C THR A 463 48.48 12.65 -139.23
N ILE A 464 47.71 12.10 -140.19
CA ILE A 464 46.60 11.10 -140.11
C ILE A 464 46.56 10.36 -141.48
N ASP A 465 46.15 9.10 -141.69
CA ASP A 465 45.64 7.99 -140.84
C ASP A 465 46.38 6.67 -141.22
N THR A 466 45.91 5.49 -140.74
CA THR A 466 45.40 4.36 -141.56
C THR A 466 45.27 3.05 -140.75
N ARG A 467 44.10 2.89 -140.11
CA ARG A 467 43.24 1.68 -140.12
C ARG A 467 43.88 0.27 -140.30
N SER A 468 43.60 -0.61 -139.33
CA SER A 468 43.19 -2.00 -139.61
C SER A 468 42.03 -2.41 -138.69
N VAL A 469 41.20 -3.35 -139.15
CA VAL A 469 40.01 -3.85 -138.42
C VAL A 469 40.09 -5.37 -138.34
N LEU A 470 39.75 -5.93 -137.19
CA LEU A 470 39.27 -7.31 -137.10
C LEU A 470 38.23 -7.41 -135.98
N GLU A 471 37.01 -7.84 -136.32
CA GLU A 471 36.03 -8.26 -135.33
C GLU A 471 36.33 -9.68 -134.83
N SER A 472 35.96 -9.96 -133.59
CA SER A 472 35.80 -11.33 -133.10
C SER A 472 34.66 -11.34 -132.07
N THR A 473 33.62 -12.13 -132.33
CA THR A 473 32.38 -12.11 -131.54
C THR A 473 32.44 -13.15 -130.42
N CYS A 474 31.93 -12.80 -129.24
CA CYS A 474 31.78 -13.70 -128.09
C CYS A 474 30.76 -14.84 -128.40
N PRO A 475 30.58 -15.88 -127.55
CA PRO A 475 29.83 -15.68 -126.29
C PRO A 475 30.13 -16.68 -125.13
N ARG A 476 29.33 -16.53 -124.06
CA ARG A 476 29.05 -17.47 -122.94
C ARG A 476 30.14 -17.55 -121.86
N ASP A 477 30.02 -16.83 -120.73
CA ASP A 477 29.02 -16.91 -119.65
C ASP A 477 29.08 -18.21 -118.82
N LEU A 478 29.40 -18.05 -117.53
CA LEU A 478 28.84 -18.86 -116.46
C LEU A 478 28.81 -18.06 -115.15
N SER A 479 27.60 -17.90 -114.60
CA SER A 479 27.34 -17.15 -113.37
C SER A 479 28.01 -17.74 -112.12
N ASN A 480 28.31 -16.87 -111.14
CA ASN A 480 27.84 -17.13 -109.78
C ASN A 480 27.68 -15.85 -108.92
N ARG A 481 26.61 -15.82 -108.11
CA ARG A 481 26.27 -14.74 -107.18
C ARG A 481 26.30 -15.26 -105.73
N LEU A 482 26.91 -14.48 -104.83
CA LEU A 482 26.59 -14.42 -103.40
C LEU A 482 26.77 -12.93 -103.00
N PHE A 483 25.81 -12.15 -102.52
CA PHE A 483 24.47 -12.40 -101.97
C PHE A 483 24.42 -12.94 -100.53
N ILE A 484 24.73 -12.05 -99.57
CA ILE A 484 24.28 -12.07 -98.17
C ILE A 484 23.70 -10.66 -97.86
N PRO A 485 22.62 -10.51 -97.04
CA PRO A 485 21.60 -9.50 -97.33
C PRO A 485 21.62 -8.23 -96.45
N ARG A 486 20.58 -7.39 -96.63
CA ARG A 486 20.29 -6.13 -95.94
C ARG A 486 19.24 -6.33 -94.83
N THR A 487 19.05 -5.28 -94.01
CA THR A 487 17.94 -5.02 -93.05
C THR A 487 17.72 -5.98 -91.88
N PHE A 488 17.98 -5.48 -90.66
CA PHE A 488 16.98 -4.93 -89.72
C PHE A 488 17.67 -3.71 -89.05
N SER A 489 17.10 -2.51 -88.93
CA SER A 489 15.88 -2.07 -88.23
C SER A 489 15.88 -2.49 -86.76
N GLY A 490 16.26 -1.58 -85.87
CA GLY A 490 16.33 -1.82 -84.43
C GLY A 490 16.52 -0.51 -83.68
N GLU A 491 15.41 0.08 -83.24
CA GLU A 491 15.42 1.24 -82.34
C GLU A 491 15.87 0.78 -80.95
N ASN A 492 17.06 1.19 -80.50
CA ASN A 492 17.36 1.16 -79.07
C ASN A 492 16.82 2.45 -78.43
N VAL A 493 15.49 2.46 -78.27
CA VAL A 493 14.78 3.35 -77.35
C VAL A 493 15.45 3.29 -75.99
N MET A 494 15.55 4.45 -75.34
CA MET A 494 16.00 4.57 -73.95
C MET A 494 15.16 3.66 -73.05
N VAL A 495 15.78 2.62 -72.48
CA VAL A 495 15.21 1.83 -71.38
C VAL A 495 15.68 2.46 -70.06
N PRO A 496 14.84 3.25 -69.36
CA PRO A 496 15.16 3.67 -68.00
C PRO A 496 14.96 2.48 -67.06
N THR A 497 16.05 1.96 -66.48
CA THR A 497 16.00 0.96 -65.41
C THR A 497 15.34 1.58 -64.18
N SER A 498 14.01 1.47 -64.13
CA SER A 498 13.15 2.23 -63.21
C SER A 498 13.11 1.59 -61.83
N ASN A 499 14.23 1.67 -61.10
CA ASN A 499 14.26 1.39 -59.67
C ASN A 499 13.60 2.55 -58.92
N LEU A 500 12.29 2.42 -58.81
CA LEU A 500 11.33 3.38 -58.31
C LEU A 500 11.61 3.77 -56.84
N TRP A 501 12.17 4.96 -56.61
CA TRP A 501 12.22 5.54 -55.27
C TRP A 501 10.82 5.96 -54.84
N HIS A 502 10.20 5.17 -53.95
CA HIS A 502 9.01 5.57 -53.21
C HIS A 502 9.28 5.57 -51.70
N SER A 503 9.83 6.69 -51.24
CA SER A 503 9.50 7.20 -49.91
C SER A 503 8.10 7.78 -49.97
N ILE A 504 7.12 7.11 -49.35
CA ILE A 504 5.89 7.76 -48.87
C ILE A 504 5.74 7.38 -47.40
N GLU A 505 5.95 8.37 -46.55
CA GLU A 505 5.62 8.36 -45.14
C GLU A 505 4.26 9.04 -44.97
N THR A 506 3.20 8.27 -44.70
CA THR A 506 1.92 8.81 -44.21
C THR A 506 1.28 7.86 -43.21
N THR A 507 1.03 8.39 -42.02
CA THR A 507 0.18 7.81 -40.98
C THR A 507 -1.27 7.65 -41.45
N GLU A 508 -2.00 6.62 -41.00
CA GLU A 508 -3.03 6.81 -39.96
C GLU A 508 -3.78 5.52 -39.56
N ASN A 509 -4.50 5.67 -38.44
CA ASN A 509 -5.46 4.79 -37.78
C ASN A 509 -6.23 3.75 -38.63
N CYS A 510 -6.37 2.54 -38.07
CA CYS A 510 -7.66 1.82 -38.14
C CYS A 510 -7.92 0.98 -36.87
N LYS A 511 -8.79 1.48 -35.97
CA LYS A 511 -9.33 0.73 -34.83
C LYS A 511 -10.72 0.19 -35.16
N THR A 512 -10.86 -1.13 -35.29
CA THR A 512 -12.16 -1.82 -35.24
C THR A 512 -11.96 -3.15 -34.49
N LYS A 513 -12.49 -3.25 -33.27
CA LYS A 513 -13.79 -3.88 -32.98
C LYS A 513 -13.82 -5.38 -33.30
N HIS A 514 -13.50 -6.19 -32.30
CA HIS A 514 -14.33 -7.34 -31.99
C HIS A 514 -15.05 -7.06 -30.67
N SER A 515 -16.37 -7.15 -30.71
CA SER A 515 -17.26 -7.11 -29.56
C SER A 515 -18.24 -8.24 -29.75
N ASP A 516 -18.09 -9.33 -29.00
CA ASP A 516 -19.05 -10.42 -28.97
C ASP A 516 -19.36 -10.84 -27.54
N HIS A 517 -20.61 -11.23 -27.37
CA HIS A 517 -21.35 -11.28 -26.13
C HIS A 517 -20.75 -12.14 -25.01
N PHE A 518 -20.81 -11.61 -23.78
CA PHE A 518 -21.28 -12.40 -22.64
C PHE A 518 -22.46 -11.68 -21.97
N CYS A 519 -23.55 -12.41 -21.73
CA CYS A 519 -24.80 -11.83 -21.24
C CYS A 519 -24.75 -11.56 -19.73
N ILE A 520 -25.25 -10.39 -19.32
CA ILE A 520 -25.67 -10.14 -17.95
C ILE A 520 -27.19 -10.39 -17.90
N SER A 521 -27.61 -11.38 -17.10
CA SER A 521 -29.00 -11.58 -16.72
C SER A 521 -29.16 -11.29 -15.23
N PRO A 522 -30.11 -10.43 -14.80
CA PRO A 522 -30.43 -10.23 -13.40
C PRO A 522 -31.34 -11.35 -12.82
N LEU A 523 -31.29 -11.44 -11.48
CA LEU A 523 -32.31 -11.84 -10.47
C LEU A 523 -33.75 -12.18 -10.95
N PRO A 524 -34.55 -12.99 -10.19
CA PRO A 524 -34.40 -13.27 -8.74
C PRO A 524 -34.65 -14.72 -8.26
N CYS A 525 -34.25 -15.00 -7.01
CA CYS A 525 -34.97 -15.72 -5.93
C CYS A 525 -34.02 -16.03 -4.78
#